data_AF-A0A7R9UL51-F1
#
_entry.id   AF-A0A7R9UL51-F1
#
_cell.length_a   1.000
_cell.length_b   1.000
_cell.length_c   1.000
_cell.angle_alpha   90.00
_cell.angle_beta   90.00
_cell.angle_gamma   90.00
#
_symmetry.space_group_name_H-M   'P 1'
#
loop_
_entity.id
_entity.type
_entity.pdbx_description
1 polymer ?
#
loop_
_entity_poly.entity_id
_entity_poly.type
_entity_poly.pdbx_seq_one_letter_code
_entity_poly.pdbx_strand_id
1 'polypeptide(L)'
;GLPPCAPRTSADGEHAPASAAVALVDGAAGELVRELLDGCLLPALTQLQANAGMAAEVWSVLGALPYTQRYALYAALKARSEGRSDSRSDARSDMRSDMRSDTLPLVVAWKRAQNDARRIMRRLSKDNTKLYGRHLAKASHAHPLAVLDALIGQVESYENLINPVVESLRWLSALSFDALSYTLLEHLGTGRARLKADGLNASHWLQSLCSFCASLFKRYGGIELRGLLHFVAHALKAGQSTQLLLLTALLRTMGAQEHVDELSDQQIDALAGSDALRTASIDLAAAAGAKPAAKKGAARLLAILLADGLAPMLLVLLGRQRATLCHATDTPHLKLVGELHDRCHDALLQTVTFITSHVPPAEYASLVPPVQTLVIGHRLEVEVAFHIARHGYAAQRG
;
A
#
# COMPACT_ATOMS: atom_id res chain seq x y z
N GLY A 1 42.56 -23.93 7.99
CA GLY A 1 41.96 -22.90 8.84
C GLY A 1 41.62 -21.72 7.98
N LEU A 2 40.33 -21.45 7.79
CA LEU A 2 39.85 -20.29 7.04
C LEU A 2 39.73 -19.09 8.00
N PRO A 3 40.13 -17.88 7.60
CA PRO A 3 40.09 -16.72 8.49
C PRO A 3 38.64 -16.26 8.74
N PRO A 4 38.36 -15.63 9.90
CA PRO A 4 37.01 -15.21 10.27
C PRO A 4 36.55 -13.99 9.45
N CYS A 5 35.33 -14.09 8.95
CA CYS A 5 34.64 -13.02 8.24
C CYS A 5 34.24 -11.92 9.24
N ALA A 6 34.75 -10.70 9.05
CA ALA A 6 34.41 -9.53 9.86
C ALA A 6 32.93 -9.11 9.65
N PRO A 7 32.26 -8.55 10.68
CA PRO A 7 30.88 -8.11 10.58
C PRO A 7 30.78 -6.86 9.70
N ARG A 8 30.03 -6.93 8.59
CA ARG A 8 29.63 -5.74 7.84
C ARG A 8 28.68 -4.91 8.69
N THR A 9 29.16 -3.77 9.14
CA THR A 9 28.39 -2.67 9.70
C THR A 9 27.37 -2.18 8.66
N SER A 10 26.21 -1.79 9.16
CA SER A 10 25.15 -1.10 8.43
C SER A 10 25.70 0.12 7.71
N ALA A 11 25.78 0.06 6.38
CA ALA A 11 25.96 1.24 5.55
C ALA A 11 24.58 1.79 5.23
N ASP A 12 24.38 3.03 5.64
CA ASP A 12 23.25 3.89 5.33
C ASP A 12 22.96 3.90 3.83
N GLY A 13 21.67 4.04 3.50
CA GLY A 13 21.22 4.21 2.13
C GLY A 13 21.74 5.52 1.57
N GLU A 14 22.89 5.48 0.90
CA GLU A 14 23.32 6.54 0.00
C GLU A 14 22.36 6.55 -1.20
N HIS A 15 21.53 7.59 -1.23
CA HIS A 15 20.78 7.98 -2.42
C HIS A 15 21.77 8.22 -3.57
N ALA A 16 21.66 7.44 -4.64
CA ALA A 16 22.33 7.75 -5.89
C ALA A 16 21.97 9.18 -6.34
N PRO A 17 22.92 9.95 -6.90
CA PRO A 17 22.70 11.35 -7.24
C PRO A 17 21.56 11.47 -8.27
N ALA A 18 20.55 12.27 -7.93
CA ALA A 18 19.31 12.46 -8.70
C ALA A 18 19.52 12.79 -10.19
N SER A 19 20.67 13.39 -10.54
CA SER A 19 21.05 13.74 -11.92
C SER A 19 21.19 12.53 -12.87
N ALA A 20 21.75 11.40 -12.40
CA ALA A 20 21.96 10.21 -13.23
C ALA A 20 20.67 9.38 -13.38
N ALA A 21 19.81 9.39 -12.36
CA ALA A 21 18.51 8.72 -12.41
C ALA A 21 17.56 9.42 -13.40
N VAL A 22 17.56 10.76 -13.44
CA VAL A 22 16.73 11.56 -14.37
C VAL A 22 17.08 11.31 -15.84
N ALA A 23 18.34 11.02 -16.17
CA ALA A 23 18.77 10.73 -17.55
C ALA A 23 18.25 9.38 -18.11
N LEU A 24 17.82 8.44 -17.24
CA LEU A 24 17.21 7.17 -17.64
C LEU A 24 15.70 7.26 -17.85
N VAL A 25 15.05 8.36 -17.41
CA VAL A 25 13.59 8.51 -17.41
C VAL A 25 13.06 8.99 -18.75
N ASP A 26 13.76 9.92 -19.41
CA ASP A 26 13.29 10.58 -20.63
C ASP A 26 14.35 10.55 -21.75
N GLY A 27 14.00 9.90 -22.87
CA GLY A 27 14.84 9.82 -24.08
C GLY A 27 14.97 8.40 -24.65
N ALA A 28 15.48 8.29 -25.89
CA ALA A 28 15.62 7.02 -26.62
C ALA A 28 16.42 5.95 -25.85
N ALA A 29 17.40 6.36 -25.03
CA ALA A 29 18.16 5.44 -24.18
C ALA A 29 17.31 4.82 -23.07
N GLY A 30 16.41 5.59 -22.45
CA GLY A 30 15.49 5.08 -21.42
C GLY A 30 14.47 4.10 -22.02
N GLU A 31 14.00 4.34 -23.24
CA GLU A 31 13.13 3.40 -23.96
C GLU A 31 13.83 2.09 -24.25
N LEU A 32 15.06 2.14 -24.77
CA LEU A 32 15.87 0.96 -25.02
C LEU A 32 16.11 0.14 -23.73
N VAL A 33 16.40 0.80 -22.62
CA VAL A 33 16.58 0.12 -21.32
C VAL A 33 15.30 -0.59 -20.89
N ARG A 34 14.13 0.04 -21.07
CA ARG A 34 12.83 -0.59 -20.77
C ARG A 34 12.56 -1.79 -21.68
N GLU A 35 12.87 -1.69 -22.98
CA GLU A 35 12.74 -2.80 -23.93
C GLU A 35 13.66 -3.97 -23.57
N LEU A 36 14.91 -3.70 -23.15
CA LEU A 36 15.84 -4.73 -22.69
C LEU A 36 15.39 -5.39 -21.38
N LEU A 37 14.83 -4.60 -20.46
CA LEU A 37 14.27 -5.12 -19.21
C LEU A 37 13.06 -6.02 -19.48
N ASP A 38 12.13 -5.58 -20.33
CA ASP A 38 10.91 -6.33 -20.65
C ASP A 38 11.20 -7.55 -21.54
N GLY A 39 11.98 -7.39 -22.59
CA GLY A 39 12.25 -8.41 -23.59
C GLY A 39 13.24 -9.48 -23.13
N CYS A 40 14.24 -9.10 -22.31
CA CYS A 40 15.38 -9.98 -22.01
C CYS A 40 15.60 -10.20 -20.52
N LEU A 41 15.90 -9.16 -19.74
CA LEU A 41 16.44 -9.32 -18.39
C LEU A 41 15.43 -9.92 -17.41
N LEU A 42 14.18 -9.41 -17.38
CA LEU A 42 13.15 -9.92 -16.49
C LEU A 42 12.70 -11.34 -16.87
N PRO A 43 12.39 -11.67 -18.15
CA PRO A 43 12.12 -13.04 -18.55
C PRO A 43 13.29 -13.99 -18.24
N ALA A 44 14.53 -13.60 -18.53
CA ALA A 44 15.70 -14.43 -18.25
C ALA A 44 15.87 -14.70 -16.75
N LEU A 45 15.64 -13.71 -15.89
CA LEU A 45 15.67 -13.89 -14.43
C LEU A 45 14.73 -15.01 -13.97
N THR A 46 13.54 -15.10 -14.57
CA THR A 46 12.60 -16.19 -14.25
C THR A 46 13.07 -17.57 -14.72
N GLN A 47 13.99 -17.67 -15.67
CA GLN A 47 14.51 -18.96 -16.11
C GLN A 47 15.73 -19.42 -15.29
N LEU A 48 16.29 -18.54 -14.45
CA LEU A 48 17.42 -18.88 -13.59
C LEU A 48 16.97 -19.70 -12.37
N GLN A 49 17.90 -20.48 -11.84
CA GLN A 49 17.75 -21.00 -10.48
C GLN A 49 17.84 -19.86 -9.47
N ALA A 50 17.22 -20.04 -8.31
CA ALA A 50 17.18 -19.05 -7.23
C ALA A 50 18.56 -18.44 -6.92
N ASN A 51 18.79 -17.22 -7.39
CA ASN A 51 20.06 -16.50 -7.25
C ASN A 51 19.82 -15.06 -6.78
N ALA A 52 20.17 -14.79 -5.52
CA ALA A 52 20.00 -13.48 -4.90
C ALA A 52 20.88 -12.39 -5.51
N GLY A 53 22.08 -12.75 -5.99
CA GLY A 53 23.01 -11.80 -6.61
C GLY A 53 22.45 -11.28 -7.93
N MET A 54 21.97 -12.18 -8.79
CA MET A 54 21.32 -11.78 -10.06
C MET A 54 20.08 -10.92 -9.83
N ALA A 55 19.26 -11.25 -8.83
CA ALA A 55 18.11 -10.43 -8.47
C ALA A 55 18.51 -9.02 -8.00
N ALA A 56 19.64 -8.89 -7.29
CA ALA A 56 20.16 -7.61 -6.85
C ALA A 56 20.71 -6.77 -8.02
N GLU A 57 21.38 -7.37 -9.00
CA GLU A 57 21.84 -6.67 -10.20
C GLU A 57 20.68 -6.25 -11.11
N VAL A 58 19.64 -7.08 -11.26
CA VAL A 58 18.43 -6.66 -11.98
C VAL A 58 17.76 -5.48 -11.25
N TRP A 59 17.74 -5.51 -9.91
CA TRP A 59 17.21 -4.39 -9.11
C TRP A 59 18.02 -3.10 -9.23
N SER A 60 19.35 -3.18 -9.39
CA SER A 60 20.20 -1.98 -9.49
C SER A 60 19.84 -1.14 -10.73
N VAL A 61 19.46 -1.80 -11.82
CA VAL A 61 18.94 -1.14 -13.04
C VAL A 61 17.47 -0.77 -12.88
N LEU A 62 16.63 -1.72 -12.45
CA LEU A 62 15.18 -1.52 -12.37
C LEU A 62 14.80 -0.42 -11.37
N GLY A 63 15.50 -0.34 -10.23
CA GLY A 63 15.26 0.63 -9.15
C GLY A 63 15.55 2.08 -9.54
N ALA A 64 16.29 2.32 -10.64
CA ALA A 64 16.49 3.66 -11.19
C ALA A 64 15.24 4.21 -11.91
N LEU A 65 14.34 3.34 -12.37
CA LEU A 65 13.10 3.75 -13.04
C LEU A 65 12.05 4.21 -12.02
N PRO A 66 11.16 5.16 -12.37
CA PRO A 66 9.99 5.49 -11.57
C PRO A 66 9.09 4.28 -11.33
N TYR A 67 8.42 4.22 -10.18
CA TYR A 67 7.59 3.05 -9.79
C TYR A 67 6.49 2.75 -10.83
N THR A 68 5.94 3.77 -11.50
CA THR A 68 4.92 3.61 -12.54
C THR A 68 5.43 2.78 -13.72
N GLN A 69 6.67 3.03 -14.17
CA GLN A 69 7.31 2.28 -15.24
C GLN A 69 7.68 0.86 -14.78
N ARG A 70 8.21 0.71 -13.56
CA ARG A 70 8.50 -0.63 -12.99
C ARG A 70 7.25 -1.50 -12.93
N TYR A 71 6.12 -0.94 -12.51
CA TYR A 71 4.85 -1.67 -12.39
C TYR A 71 4.25 -2.03 -13.75
N ALA A 72 4.46 -1.21 -14.78
CA ALA A 72 4.10 -1.57 -16.15
C ALA A 72 4.90 -2.78 -16.65
N LEU A 73 6.21 -2.84 -16.36
CA LEU A 73 7.06 -3.98 -16.68
C LEU A 73 6.61 -5.25 -15.93
N TYR A 74 6.28 -5.14 -14.65
CA TYR A 74 5.73 -6.27 -13.88
C TYR A 74 4.42 -6.78 -14.46
N ALA A 75 3.53 -5.88 -14.89
CA ALA A 75 2.27 -6.24 -15.53
C ALA A 75 2.48 -6.98 -16.85
N ALA A 76 3.38 -6.48 -17.70
CA ALA A 76 3.73 -7.12 -18.96
C ALA A 76 4.36 -8.51 -18.75
N LEU A 77 5.28 -8.64 -17.79
CA LEU A 77 5.88 -9.92 -17.43
C LEU A 77 4.85 -10.92 -16.89
N LYS A 78 3.96 -10.48 -15.99
CA LYS A 78 2.90 -11.33 -15.42
C LYS A 78 1.94 -11.81 -16.51
N ALA A 79 1.48 -10.92 -17.39
CA ALA A 79 0.59 -11.28 -18.49
C ALA A 79 1.17 -12.39 -19.38
N ARG A 80 2.44 -12.24 -19.79
CA ARG A 80 3.19 -13.27 -20.56
C ARG A 80 3.35 -14.57 -19.77
N SER A 81 3.70 -14.47 -18.50
CA SER A 81 3.95 -15.63 -17.62
C SER A 81 2.69 -16.40 -17.23
N GLU A 82 1.51 -15.79 -17.31
CA GLU A 82 0.24 -16.48 -17.07
C GLU A 82 -0.40 -17.04 -18.35
N GLY A 83 0.17 -16.73 -19.52
CA GLY A 83 -0.38 -17.13 -20.82
C GLY A 83 -1.64 -16.35 -21.18
N ARG A 84 -1.86 -15.15 -20.63
CA ARG A 84 -2.93 -14.26 -21.09
C ARG A 84 -2.50 -13.69 -22.45
N SER A 85 -3.19 -14.06 -23.53
CA SER A 85 -2.96 -13.43 -24.83
C SER A 85 -3.48 -12.00 -24.78
N ASP A 86 -2.65 -11.05 -25.19
CA ASP A 86 -3.02 -9.65 -25.28
C ASP A 86 -4.18 -9.50 -26.29
N SER A 87 -5.39 -9.25 -25.79
CA SER A 87 -6.62 -9.08 -26.59
C SER A 87 -6.59 -7.81 -27.46
N ARG A 88 -5.47 -7.09 -27.50
CA ARG A 88 -5.18 -6.01 -28.46
C ARG A 88 -4.72 -6.52 -29.84
N SER A 89 -4.44 -7.81 -30.00
CA SER A 89 -3.92 -8.39 -31.25
C SER A 89 -4.90 -9.31 -32.01
N ASP A 90 -6.17 -9.39 -31.58
CA ASP A 90 -7.15 -10.38 -32.07
C ASP A 90 -7.75 -10.12 -33.47
N ALA A 91 -7.12 -9.32 -34.34
CA ALA A 91 -7.65 -9.06 -35.69
C ALA A 91 -6.87 -9.68 -36.84
N ARG A 92 -5.65 -10.21 -36.66
CA ARG A 92 -4.89 -10.81 -37.78
C ARG A 92 -4.03 -11.99 -37.38
N SER A 93 -4.24 -13.09 -38.10
CA SER A 93 -3.34 -14.21 -38.41
C SER A 93 -3.54 -15.53 -37.65
N ASP A 94 -3.94 -16.52 -38.44
CA ASP A 94 -3.91 -17.97 -38.25
C ASP A 94 -2.47 -18.54 -38.16
N MET A 95 -1.54 -17.78 -37.58
CA MET A 95 -0.15 -18.15 -37.33
C MET A 95 0.10 -18.30 -35.81
N ARG A 96 -0.82 -18.97 -35.09
CA ARG A 96 -0.87 -19.01 -33.62
C ARG A 96 -0.25 -20.25 -32.96
N SER A 97 0.39 -21.16 -33.72
CA SER A 97 1.09 -22.32 -33.13
C SER A 97 2.45 -21.95 -32.54
N ASP A 98 3.18 -21.01 -33.15
CA ASP A 98 4.60 -20.83 -32.85
C ASP A 98 4.85 -19.86 -31.68
N MET A 99 4.03 -18.81 -31.53
CA MET A 99 4.11 -17.88 -30.38
C MET A 99 3.74 -18.53 -29.03
N ARG A 100 2.96 -19.62 -29.07
CA ARG A 100 2.68 -20.44 -27.87
C ARG A 100 3.91 -21.22 -27.40
N SER A 101 4.89 -21.45 -28.28
CA SER A 101 6.12 -22.17 -27.95
C SER A 101 7.06 -21.33 -27.08
N ASP A 102 7.25 -20.05 -27.43
CA ASP A 102 8.24 -19.17 -26.76
C ASP A 102 7.79 -18.69 -25.37
N THR A 103 6.48 -18.63 -25.13
CA THR A 103 5.93 -18.25 -23.81
C THR A 103 5.74 -19.44 -22.87
N LEU A 104 5.76 -20.68 -23.39
CA LEU A 104 5.56 -21.88 -22.59
C LEU A 104 6.58 -22.05 -21.45
N PRO A 105 7.89 -21.79 -21.63
CA PRO A 105 8.86 -21.86 -20.53
C PRO A 105 8.54 -20.89 -19.39
N LEU A 106 8.09 -19.68 -19.70
CA LEU A 106 7.68 -18.69 -18.71
C LEU A 106 6.46 -19.17 -17.91
N VAL A 107 5.46 -19.73 -18.61
CA VAL A 107 4.24 -20.27 -17.98
C VAL A 107 4.54 -21.44 -17.07
N VAL A 108 5.37 -22.38 -17.51
CA VAL A 108 5.78 -23.54 -16.71
C VAL A 108 6.54 -23.09 -15.47
N ALA A 109 7.49 -22.19 -15.62
CA ALA A 109 8.30 -21.68 -14.51
C ALA A 109 7.43 -20.90 -13.50
N TRP A 110 6.49 -20.09 -13.99
CA TRP A 110 5.49 -19.41 -13.15
C TRP A 110 4.67 -20.38 -12.31
N LYS A 111 4.05 -21.39 -12.95
CA LYS A 111 3.21 -22.38 -12.23
C LYS A 111 4.02 -23.18 -11.23
N ARG A 112 5.28 -23.53 -11.54
CA ARG A 112 6.19 -24.20 -10.63
C ARG A 112 6.46 -23.35 -9.39
N ALA A 113 6.87 -22.09 -9.58
CA ALA A 113 7.15 -21.16 -8.49
C ALA A 113 5.91 -20.90 -7.62
N GLN A 114 4.74 -20.73 -8.24
CA GLN A 114 3.48 -20.53 -7.53
C GLN A 114 3.12 -21.74 -6.65
N ASN A 115 3.31 -22.97 -7.16
CA ASN A 115 3.06 -24.19 -6.41
C ASN A 115 4.05 -24.41 -5.27
N ASP A 116 5.33 -24.11 -5.50
CA ASP A 116 6.36 -24.19 -4.46
C ASP A 116 6.11 -23.16 -3.35
N ALA A 117 5.69 -21.93 -3.70
CA ALA A 117 5.27 -20.93 -2.73
C ALA A 117 4.06 -21.41 -1.89
N ARG A 118 3.03 -21.98 -2.53
CA ARG A 118 1.87 -22.56 -1.81
C ARG A 118 2.30 -23.66 -0.82
N ARG A 119 3.25 -24.53 -1.23
CA ARG A 119 3.78 -25.60 -0.35
C ARG A 119 4.51 -25.03 0.87
N ILE A 120 5.30 -23.97 0.67
CA ILE A 120 6.00 -23.25 1.75
C ILE A 120 4.97 -22.63 2.71
N MET A 121 4.00 -21.89 2.17
CA MET A 121 2.98 -21.17 2.93
C MET A 121 2.10 -22.09 3.79
N ARG A 122 1.74 -23.29 3.28
CA ARG A 122 0.97 -24.29 4.04
C ARG A 122 1.66 -24.79 5.32
N ARG A 123 2.98 -24.63 5.42
CA ARG A 123 3.77 -25.07 6.57
C ARG A 123 4.22 -23.90 7.44
N LEU A 124 3.98 -22.67 7.01
CA LEU A 124 4.35 -21.47 7.75
C LEU A 124 3.46 -21.33 8.98
N SER A 125 4.08 -21.20 10.14
CA SER A 125 3.45 -20.94 11.43
C SER A 125 4.28 -19.92 12.21
N LYS A 126 3.75 -19.47 13.35
CA LYS A 126 4.43 -18.53 14.25
C LYS A 126 5.79 -19.06 14.74
N ASP A 127 5.94 -20.36 14.92
CA ASP A 127 7.14 -20.95 15.54
C ASP A 127 8.27 -21.21 14.52
N ASN A 128 7.96 -21.16 13.22
CA ASN A 128 8.89 -21.56 12.17
C ASN A 128 9.11 -20.47 11.10
N THR A 129 8.73 -19.22 11.40
CA THR A 129 8.83 -18.05 10.49
C THR A 129 10.24 -17.87 9.93
N LYS A 130 11.28 -18.14 10.72
CA LYS A 130 12.68 -18.01 10.27
C LYS A 130 13.09 -19.01 9.20
N LEU A 131 12.67 -20.26 9.33
CA LEU A 131 13.01 -21.31 8.38
C LEU A 131 12.24 -21.10 7.07
N TYR A 132 10.92 -21.00 7.17
CA TYR A 132 10.07 -20.87 5.99
C TYR A 132 10.16 -19.50 5.34
N GLY A 133 10.48 -18.44 6.09
CA GLY A 133 10.80 -17.13 5.52
C GLY A 133 12.05 -17.16 4.64
N ARG A 134 13.10 -17.91 5.01
CA ARG A 134 14.27 -18.12 4.14
C ARG A 134 13.94 -18.95 2.90
N HIS A 135 13.11 -19.98 3.04
CA HIS A 135 12.64 -20.77 1.89
C HIS A 135 11.83 -19.92 0.93
N LEU A 136 10.92 -19.10 1.45
CA LEU A 136 10.11 -18.16 0.69
C LEU A 136 10.97 -17.13 -0.03
N ALA A 137 11.94 -16.52 0.66
CA ALA A 137 12.89 -15.58 0.07
C ALA A 137 13.66 -16.22 -1.09
N LYS A 138 14.20 -17.43 -0.88
CA LYS A 138 14.91 -18.17 -1.93
C LYS A 138 14.02 -18.41 -3.15
N ALA A 139 12.77 -18.82 -2.95
CA ALA A 139 11.82 -19.00 -4.05
C ALA A 139 11.55 -17.69 -4.81
N SER A 140 11.48 -16.56 -4.10
CA SER A 140 11.17 -15.25 -4.68
C SER A 140 12.30 -14.64 -5.52
N HIS A 141 13.55 -15.11 -5.41
CA HIS A 141 14.68 -14.48 -6.12
C HIS A 141 14.57 -14.58 -7.66
N ALA A 142 14.10 -15.71 -8.18
CA ALA A 142 13.89 -15.90 -9.61
C ALA A 142 12.47 -15.50 -10.05
N HIS A 143 11.47 -15.73 -9.18
CA HIS A 143 10.06 -15.56 -9.51
C HIS A 143 9.30 -14.72 -8.47
N PRO A 144 9.64 -13.44 -8.30
CA PRO A 144 9.03 -12.64 -7.24
C PRO A 144 7.51 -12.54 -7.42
N LEU A 145 7.02 -12.21 -8.61
CA LEU A 145 5.59 -12.03 -8.88
C LEU A 145 4.76 -13.30 -8.62
N ALA A 146 5.21 -14.47 -9.10
CA ALA A 146 4.47 -15.73 -8.93
C ALA A 146 4.39 -16.17 -7.46
N VAL A 147 5.49 -15.98 -6.72
CA VAL A 147 5.58 -16.36 -5.30
C VAL A 147 4.73 -15.43 -4.44
N LEU A 148 4.78 -14.12 -4.71
CA LEU A 148 4.05 -13.11 -3.95
C LEU A 148 2.55 -13.16 -4.25
N ASP A 149 2.14 -13.48 -5.47
CA ASP A 149 0.75 -13.72 -5.84
C ASP A 149 0.14 -14.90 -5.05
N ALA A 150 0.87 -16.02 -4.95
CA ALA A 150 0.47 -17.14 -4.11
C ALA A 150 0.40 -16.80 -2.62
N LEU A 151 1.35 -15.98 -2.14
CA LEU A 151 1.41 -15.55 -0.75
C LEU A 151 0.21 -14.69 -0.39
N ILE A 152 -0.12 -13.68 -1.20
CA ILE A 152 -1.25 -12.79 -0.94
C ILE A 152 -2.55 -13.58 -0.93
N GLY A 153 -2.75 -14.51 -1.88
CA GLY A 153 -3.95 -15.36 -1.88
C GLY A 153 -4.13 -16.20 -0.60
N GLN A 154 -3.04 -16.60 0.07
CA GLN A 154 -3.13 -17.27 1.38
C GLN A 154 -3.50 -16.28 2.50
N VAL A 155 -2.92 -15.09 2.49
CA VAL A 155 -3.20 -14.04 3.48
C VAL A 155 -4.65 -13.55 3.40
N GLU A 156 -5.20 -13.44 2.20
CA GLU A 156 -6.62 -13.09 1.97
C GLU A 156 -7.58 -14.14 2.54
N SER A 157 -7.14 -15.39 2.60
CA SER A 157 -7.97 -16.50 3.08
C SER A 157 -7.87 -16.68 4.59
N TYR A 158 -6.73 -16.31 5.20
CA TYR A 158 -6.42 -16.64 6.60
C TYR A 158 -5.78 -15.46 7.33
N GLU A 159 -6.59 -14.72 8.09
CA GLU A 159 -6.13 -13.53 8.83
C GLU A 159 -5.06 -13.86 9.90
N ASN A 160 -5.16 -15.03 10.53
CA ASN A 160 -4.19 -15.50 11.53
C ASN A 160 -2.77 -15.71 10.96
N LEU A 161 -2.63 -15.82 9.63
CA LEU A 161 -1.33 -15.91 8.97
C LEU A 161 -0.65 -14.55 8.75
N ILE A 162 -1.35 -13.42 8.92
CA ILE A 162 -0.80 -12.07 8.65
C ILE A 162 0.51 -11.84 9.41
N ASN A 163 0.51 -12.02 10.73
CA ASN A 163 1.70 -11.75 11.54
C ASN A 163 2.88 -12.70 11.21
N PRO A 164 2.70 -14.04 11.17
CA PRO A 164 3.75 -14.96 10.73
C PRO A 164 4.29 -14.64 9.34
N VAL A 165 3.43 -14.26 8.40
CA VAL A 165 3.84 -13.88 7.04
C VAL A 165 4.66 -12.61 7.08
N VAL A 166 4.18 -11.54 7.71
CA VAL A 166 4.91 -10.27 7.82
C VAL A 166 6.30 -10.48 8.44
N GLU A 167 6.43 -11.32 9.46
CA GLU A 167 7.73 -11.68 10.05
C GLU A 167 8.63 -12.46 9.07
N SER A 168 8.05 -13.36 8.28
CA SER A 168 8.76 -14.16 7.28
C SER A 168 9.33 -13.34 6.12
N LEU A 169 8.78 -12.15 5.86
CA LEU A 169 9.24 -11.30 4.74
C LEU A 169 10.57 -10.60 5.00
N ARG A 170 11.14 -10.69 6.21
CA ARG A 170 12.42 -10.03 6.55
C ARG A 170 13.58 -10.44 5.63
N TRP A 171 13.51 -11.63 5.03
CA TRP A 171 14.54 -12.15 4.13
C TRP A 171 14.29 -11.83 2.64
N LEU A 172 13.22 -11.13 2.30
CA LEU A 172 12.95 -10.73 0.92
C LEU A 172 14.01 -9.74 0.41
N SER A 173 14.27 -9.82 -0.90
CA SER A 173 15.12 -8.86 -1.61
C SER A 173 14.38 -7.54 -1.87
N ALA A 174 15.10 -6.47 -2.21
CA ALA A 174 14.50 -5.20 -2.60
C ALA A 174 13.57 -5.35 -3.82
N LEU A 175 13.99 -6.12 -4.83
CA LEU A 175 13.14 -6.49 -5.98
C LEU A 175 11.85 -7.17 -5.53
N SER A 176 11.95 -8.14 -4.61
CA SER A 176 10.78 -8.85 -4.10
C SER A 176 9.83 -7.91 -3.33
N PHE A 177 10.36 -6.92 -2.60
CA PHE A 177 9.53 -5.93 -1.91
C PHE A 177 8.82 -4.96 -2.87
N ASP A 178 9.48 -4.52 -3.94
CA ASP A 178 8.85 -3.67 -4.97
C ASP A 178 7.78 -4.44 -5.76
N ALA A 179 8.08 -5.68 -6.15
CA ALA A 179 7.12 -6.60 -6.75
C ALA A 179 5.93 -6.90 -5.81
N LEU A 180 6.15 -6.93 -4.49
CA LEU A 180 5.08 -7.12 -3.51
C LEU A 180 4.11 -5.93 -3.51
N SER A 181 4.60 -4.69 -3.56
CA SER A 181 3.74 -3.51 -3.69
C SER A 181 2.89 -3.53 -4.95
N TYR A 182 3.48 -3.91 -6.09
CA TYR A 182 2.72 -4.09 -7.33
C TYR A 182 1.64 -5.18 -7.19
N THR A 183 2.00 -6.33 -6.64
CA THR A 183 1.07 -7.46 -6.50
C THR A 183 -0.08 -7.09 -5.54
N LEU A 184 0.18 -6.31 -4.48
CA LEU A 184 -0.88 -5.79 -3.60
C LEU A 184 -1.85 -4.89 -4.34
N LEU A 185 -1.36 -3.96 -5.17
CA LEU A 185 -2.21 -3.09 -5.98
C LEU A 185 -3.07 -3.88 -6.96
N GLU A 186 -2.53 -4.92 -7.56
CA GLU A 186 -3.29 -5.79 -8.47
C GLU A 186 -4.41 -6.52 -7.72
N HIS A 187 -4.12 -7.13 -6.57
CA HIS A 187 -5.11 -7.84 -5.74
C HIS A 187 -6.21 -6.89 -5.23
N LEU A 188 -5.83 -5.68 -4.82
CA LEU A 188 -6.77 -4.61 -4.44
C LEU A 188 -7.58 -4.08 -5.63
N GLY A 189 -7.01 -4.10 -6.84
CA GLY A 189 -7.64 -3.69 -8.10
C GLY A 189 -8.51 -4.77 -8.73
N THR A 190 -8.57 -5.98 -8.17
CA THR A 190 -9.43 -7.05 -8.69
C THR A 190 -10.91 -6.65 -8.72
N GLY A 191 -11.63 -7.13 -9.73
CA GLY A 191 -13.09 -6.94 -9.86
C GLY A 191 -13.93 -7.82 -8.91
N ARG A 192 -13.34 -8.37 -7.84
CA ARG A 192 -14.04 -9.21 -6.86
C ARG A 192 -15.05 -8.38 -6.07
N ALA A 193 -16.15 -9.02 -5.67
CA ALA A 193 -17.12 -8.39 -4.78
C ALA A 193 -16.44 -7.97 -3.47
N ARG A 194 -16.52 -6.67 -3.18
CA ARG A 194 -15.88 -6.03 -2.02
C ARG A 194 -16.77 -6.03 -0.78
N LEU A 195 -18.05 -6.29 -0.98
CA LEU A 195 -19.07 -6.42 0.06
C LEU A 195 -19.51 -7.89 0.12
N LYS A 196 -19.92 -8.34 1.30
CA LYS A 196 -20.56 -9.65 1.49
C LYS A 196 -21.93 -9.67 0.79
N ALA A 197 -22.53 -10.85 0.68
CA ALA A 197 -23.88 -11.01 0.12
C ALA A 197 -24.93 -10.13 0.84
N ASP A 198 -24.72 -9.84 2.13
CA ASP A 198 -25.58 -8.97 2.94
C ASP A 198 -25.50 -7.49 2.53
N GLY A 199 -24.55 -7.10 1.68
CA GLY A 199 -24.33 -5.72 1.21
C GLY A 199 -23.71 -4.77 2.24
N LEU A 200 -23.80 -5.07 3.54
CA LEU A 200 -23.35 -4.19 4.64
C LEU A 200 -21.85 -4.31 4.97
N ASN A 201 -21.40 -5.55 5.10
CA ASN A 201 -20.06 -5.85 5.57
C ASN A 201 -19.08 -5.96 4.41
N ALA A 202 -17.86 -5.45 4.61
CA ALA A 202 -16.80 -5.73 3.66
C ALA A 202 -16.49 -7.24 3.61
N SER A 203 -16.09 -7.71 2.43
CA SER A 203 -15.68 -9.08 2.20
C SER A 203 -14.45 -9.43 3.06
N HIS A 204 -14.41 -10.66 3.59
CA HIS A 204 -13.31 -11.14 4.44
C HIS A 204 -11.93 -10.96 3.78
N TRP A 205 -11.81 -11.32 2.49
CA TRP A 205 -10.55 -11.19 1.76
C TRP A 205 -10.01 -9.76 1.76
N LEU A 206 -10.89 -8.76 1.59
CA LEU A 206 -10.51 -7.34 1.57
C LEU A 206 -10.08 -6.87 2.97
N GLN A 207 -10.79 -7.30 4.02
CA GLN A 207 -10.43 -6.97 5.40
C GLN A 207 -9.04 -7.53 5.75
N SER A 208 -8.80 -8.82 5.48
CA SER A 208 -7.48 -9.44 5.72
C SER A 208 -6.38 -8.78 4.90
N LEU A 209 -6.65 -8.41 3.65
CA LEU A 209 -5.69 -7.72 2.78
C LEU A 209 -5.34 -6.32 3.29
N CYS A 210 -6.33 -5.54 3.75
CA CYS A 210 -6.10 -4.23 4.36
C CYS A 210 -5.26 -4.33 5.65
N SER A 211 -5.60 -5.28 6.54
CA SER A 211 -4.84 -5.56 7.76
C SER A 211 -3.40 -5.99 7.46
N PHE A 212 -3.20 -6.79 6.41
CA PHE A 212 -1.88 -7.19 5.94
C PHE A 212 -1.07 -6.00 5.41
N CYS A 213 -1.66 -5.17 4.54
CA CYS A 213 -1.02 -3.96 4.03
C CYS A 213 -0.54 -3.08 5.18
N ALA A 214 -1.43 -2.79 6.14
CA ALA A 214 -1.12 -1.92 7.26
C ALA A 214 0.02 -2.48 8.14
N SER A 215 0.04 -3.78 8.38
CA SER A 215 1.11 -4.46 9.12
C SER A 215 2.44 -4.49 8.35
N LEU A 216 2.39 -4.73 7.04
CA LEU A 216 3.55 -4.75 6.15
C LEU A 216 4.24 -3.38 6.10
N PHE A 217 3.48 -2.33 5.80
CA PHE A 217 4.02 -0.98 5.65
C PHE A 217 4.45 -0.37 7.00
N LYS A 218 3.83 -0.79 8.12
CA LYS A 218 4.34 -0.46 9.47
C LYS A 218 5.72 -1.08 9.70
N ARG A 219 5.91 -2.34 9.30
CA ARG A 219 7.14 -3.11 9.60
C ARG A 219 8.30 -2.73 8.69
N TYR A 220 8.04 -2.48 7.41
CA TYR A 220 9.08 -2.32 6.38
C TYR A 220 9.01 -0.92 5.76
N GLY A 221 9.98 -0.08 6.15
CA GLY A 221 10.13 1.32 5.74
C GLY A 221 10.51 1.54 4.28
N GLY A 222 11.24 0.61 3.68
CA GLY A 222 11.79 0.77 2.31
C GLY A 222 10.86 0.37 1.17
N ILE A 223 9.60 0.03 1.47
CA ILE A 223 8.63 -0.42 0.47
C ILE A 223 7.93 0.80 -0.17
N GLU A 224 7.58 0.73 -1.45
CA GLU A 224 6.83 1.80 -2.11
C GLU A 224 5.36 1.84 -1.61
N LEU A 225 4.98 2.90 -0.88
CA LEU A 225 3.61 3.11 -0.37
C LEU A 225 2.81 4.14 -1.20
N ARG A 226 3.49 4.99 -2.00
CA ARG A 226 2.85 6.05 -2.80
C ARG A 226 1.76 5.50 -3.72
N GLY A 227 2.06 4.44 -4.47
CA GLY A 227 1.10 3.84 -5.39
C GLY A 227 -0.20 3.38 -4.71
N LEU A 228 -0.10 2.90 -3.46
CA LEU A 228 -1.24 2.47 -2.66
C LEU A 228 -2.15 3.64 -2.25
N LEU A 229 -1.55 4.76 -1.82
CA LEU A 229 -2.31 5.96 -1.43
C LEU A 229 -2.93 6.65 -2.65
N HIS A 230 -2.22 6.71 -3.77
CA HIS A 230 -2.79 7.18 -5.04
C HIS A 230 -3.97 6.32 -5.49
N PHE A 231 -3.88 5.01 -5.31
CA PHE A 231 -4.98 4.11 -5.61
C PHE A 231 -6.22 4.37 -4.74
N VAL A 232 -6.04 4.65 -3.43
CA VAL A 232 -7.14 5.09 -2.56
C VAL A 232 -7.73 6.42 -3.06
N ALA A 233 -6.90 7.42 -3.36
CA ALA A 233 -7.36 8.71 -3.86
C ALA A 233 -8.14 8.59 -5.18
N HIS A 234 -7.66 7.75 -6.10
CA HIS A 234 -8.34 7.48 -7.37
C HIS A 234 -9.69 6.79 -7.16
N ALA A 235 -9.76 5.82 -6.25
CA ALA A 235 -11.01 5.15 -5.92
C ALA A 235 -12.04 6.09 -5.29
N LEU A 236 -11.60 6.98 -4.39
CA LEU A 236 -12.47 8.00 -3.81
C LEU A 236 -12.97 9.00 -4.86
N LYS A 237 -12.10 9.41 -5.79
CA LYS A 237 -12.50 10.24 -6.93
C LYS A 237 -13.52 9.55 -7.82
N ALA A 238 -13.46 8.23 -7.95
CA ALA A 238 -14.43 7.41 -8.67
C ALA A 238 -15.70 7.08 -7.87
N GLY A 239 -15.86 7.62 -6.65
CA GLY A 239 -17.03 7.39 -5.80
C GLY A 239 -17.04 6.06 -5.04
N GLN A 240 -15.93 5.31 -5.05
CA GLN A 240 -15.84 3.99 -4.41
C GLN A 240 -15.41 4.12 -2.93
N SER A 241 -16.36 3.94 -2.02
CA SER A 241 -16.13 4.04 -0.56
C SER A 241 -15.43 2.82 0.06
N THR A 242 -15.39 1.68 -0.62
CA THR A 242 -14.80 0.44 -0.08
C THR A 242 -13.30 0.53 0.18
N GLN A 243 -12.59 1.44 -0.49
CA GLN A 243 -11.15 1.65 -0.28
C GLN A 243 -10.83 2.45 0.98
N LEU A 244 -11.85 3.02 1.63
CA LEU A 244 -11.69 3.65 2.95
C LEU A 244 -11.17 2.65 3.99
N LEU A 245 -11.52 1.37 3.87
CA LEU A 245 -10.99 0.32 4.75
C LEU A 245 -9.47 0.25 4.73
N LEU A 246 -8.86 0.50 3.57
CA LEU A 246 -7.40 0.49 3.45
C LEU A 246 -6.80 1.73 4.12
N LEU A 247 -7.40 2.90 3.91
CA LEU A 247 -6.95 4.14 4.53
C LEU A 247 -7.04 4.07 6.06
N THR A 248 -8.18 3.65 6.60
CA THR A 248 -8.37 3.53 8.06
C THR A 248 -7.47 2.46 8.65
N ALA A 249 -7.24 1.32 7.98
CA ALA A 249 -6.29 0.32 8.43
C ALA A 249 -4.85 0.88 8.53
N LEU A 250 -4.41 1.66 7.53
CA LEU A 250 -3.10 2.32 7.52
C LEU A 250 -2.97 3.35 8.64
N LEU A 251 -3.97 4.24 8.79
CA LEU A 251 -4.01 5.25 9.85
C LEU A 251 -3.96 4.60 11.25
N ARG A 252 -4.77 3.57 11.47
CA ARG A 252 -4.82 2.84 12.74
C ARG A 252 -3.50 2.13 13.06
N THR A 253 -2.98 1.36 12.10
CA THR A 253 -1.85 0.46 12.36
C THR A 253 -0.51 1.16 12.21
N MET A 254 -0.31 1.88 11.10
CA MET A 254 0.94 2.62 10.82
C MET A 254 0.98 3.98 11.49
N GLY A 255 -0.14 4.72 11.42
CA GLY A 255 -0.28 6.02 12.06
C GLY A 255 -0.42 5.95 13.58
N ALA A 256 -0.59 4.74 14.12
CA ALA A 256 -0.77 4.48 15.55
C ALA A 256 -1.90 5.30 16.17
N GLN A 257 -2.97 5.50 15.39
CA GLN A 257 -4.20 6.08 15.87
C GLN A 257 -5.09 4.98 16.44
N GLU A 258 -5.58 5.19 17.65
CA GLU A 258 -6.63 4.35 18.21
C GLU A 258 -7.99 4.88 17.78
N HIS A 259 -8.90 3.95 17.47
CA HIS A 259 -10.30 4.26 17.25
C HIS A 259 -11.02 3.91 18.55
N VAL A 260 -11.64 4.91 19.18
CA VAL A 260 -12.37 4.72 20.42
C VAL A 260 -13.85 4.93 20.15
N ASP A 261 -14.58 3.82 20.06
CA ASP A 261 -16.03 3.80 19.78
C ASP A 261 -16.86 4.17 21.00
N GLU A 262 -16.41 3.75 22.19
CA GLU A 262 -17.14 3.90 23.45
C GLU A 262 -16.27 4.67 24.45
N LEU A 263 -16.52 5.98 24.56
CA LEU A 263 -15.88 6.86 25.52
C LEU A 263 -16.83 7.11 26.70
N SER A 264 -16.31 7.01 27.92
CA SER A 264 -17.01 7.50 29.10
C SER A 264 -17.07 9.03 29.12
N ASP A 265 -18.05 9.61 29.82
CA ASP A 265 -18.18 11.07 29.96
C ASP A 265 -16.89 11.73 30.46
N GLN A 266 -16.18 11.08 31.40
CA GLN A 266 -14.89 11.56 31.90
C GLN A 266 -13.79 11.56 30.83
N GLN A 267 -13.79 10.57 29.94
CA GLN A 267 -12.85 10.55 28.81
C GLN A 267 -13.22 11.62 27.78
N ILE A 268 -14.51 11.88 27.55
CA ILE A 268 -14.96 12.97 26.66
C ILE A 268 -14.50 14.33 27.22
N ASP A 269 -14.69 14.57 28.51
CA ASP A 269 -14.22 15.80 29.17
C ASP A 269 -12.70 15.93 29.11
N ALA A 270 -11.98 14.83 29.30
CA ALA A 270 -10.52 14.81 29.21
C ALA A 270 -10.03 15.13 27.78
N LEU A 271 -10.79 14.76 26.74
CA LEU A 271 -10.50 15.09 25.35
C LEU A 271 -10.66 16.58 25.00
N ALA A 272 -11.42 17.33 25.80
CA ALA A 272 -11.51 18.78 25.69
C ALA A 272 -10.33 19.52 26.36
N GLY A 273 -9.47 18.79 27.10
CA GLY A 273 -8.33 19.35 27.81
C GLY A 273 -7.04 19.47 26.99
N SER A 274 -5.92 19.62 27.71
CA SER A 274 -4.58 19.75 27.13
C SER A 274 -4.09 18.44 26.52
N ASP A 275 -3.10 18.50 25.62
CA ASP A 275 -2.49 17.32 24.98
C ASP A 275 -2.07 16.23 25.96
N ALA A 276 -1.56 16.63 27.13
CA ALA A 276 -1.18 15.70 28.20
C ALA A 276 -2.40 14.93 28.74
N LEU A 277 -3.52 15.62 28.97
CA LEU A 277 -4.76 15.03 29.46
C LEU A 277 -5.41 14.14 28.39
N ARG A 278 -5.43 14.59 27.13
CA ARG A 278 -5.95 13.82 25.99
C ARG A 278 -5.19 12.49 25.85
N THR A 279 -3.86 12.54 25.86
CA THR A 279 -3.00 11.35 25.76
C THR A 279 -3.22 10.39 26.93
N ALA A 280 -3.34 10.90 28.16
CA ALA A 280 -3.57 10.07 29.34
C ALA A 280 -4.96 9.40 29.35
N SER A 281 -5.97 10.04 28.75
CA SER A 281 -7.37 9.59 28.77
C SER A 281 -7.73 8.53 27.73
N ILE A 282 -7.14 8.62 26.53
CA ILE A 282 -7.32 7.62 25.47
C ILE A 282 -6.42 6.42 25.75
N ASP A 283 -5.20 6.68 26.22
CA ASP A 283 -4.09 5.82 25.87
C ASP A 283 -3.29 5.46 27.14
N LEU A 284 -3.84 4.55 27.97
CA LEU A 284 -3.11 3.98 29.11
C LEU A 284 -1.77 3.34 28.67
N ALA A 285 -1.70 2.86 27.42
CA ALA A 285 -0.51 2.28 26.82
C ALA A 285 0.46 3.33 26.23
N ALA A 286 -0.01 4.43 25.61
CA ALA A 286 0.87 5.52 25.19
C ALA A 286 1.33 6.43 26.35
N ALA A 287 0.60 6.48 27.47
CA ALA A 287 1.08 7.04 28.73
C ALA A 287 2.36 6.31 29.24
N ALA A 288 2.53 5.03 28.88
CA ALA A 288 3.76 4.26 29.11
C ALA A 288 4.83 4.42 28.02
N GLY A 289 4.60 5.31 27.04
CA GLY A 289 5.52 5.63 25.94
C GLY A 289 5.20 4.88 24.65
N ALA A 290 4.67 5.60 23.64
CA ALA A 290 4.51 5.07 22.29
C ALA A 290 5.85 4.52 21.76
N LYS A 291 5.88 3.22 21.43
CA LYS A 291 7.09 2.52 20.96
C LYS A 291 7.74 3.28 19.79
N PRO A 292 9.08 3.43 19.72
CA PRO A 292 9.77 4.17 18.66
C PRO A 292 9.39 3.74 17.22
N ALA A 293 9.01 2.47 17.04
CA ALA A 293 8.56 1.93 15.75
C ALA A 293 7.23 2.54 15.26
N ALA A 294 6.30 2.87 16.18
CA ALA A 294 5.03 3.51 15.84
C ALA A 294 5.26 4.92 15.28
N LYS A 295 6.14 5.69 15.92
CA LYS A 295 6.51 7.04 15.47
C LYS A 295 7.15 7.06 14.08
N LYS A 296 8.00 6.08 13.77
CA LYS A 296 8.62 5.95 12.43
C LYS A 296 7.59 5.64 11.34
N GLY A 297 6.62 4.77 11.62
CA GLY A 297 5.54 4.43 10.69
C GLY A 297 4.66 5.64 10.37
N ALA A 298 4.23 6.36 11.42
CA ALA A 298 3.43 7.57 11.29
C ALA A 298 4.16 8.68 10.53
N ALA A 299 5.41 8.98 10.88
CA ALA A 299 6.22 9.98 10.19
C ALA A 299 6.38 9.68 8.69
N ARG A 300 6.58 8.41 8.33
CA ARG A 300 6.66 7.99 6.92
C ARG A 300 5.33 8.13 6.20
N LEU A 301 4.22 7.72 6.82
CA LEU A 301 2.89 7.88 6.24
C LEU A 301 2.60 9.36 5.96
N LEU A 302 2.89 10.23 6.94
CA LEU A 302 2.74 11.68 6.79
C LEU A 302 3.62 12.24 5.68
N ALA A 303 4.91 11.89 5.64
CA ALA A 303 5.84 12.38 4.63
C ALA A 303 5.33 12.10 3.20
N ILE A 304 4.76 10.91 2.97
CA ILE A 304 4.20 10.54 1.68
C ILE A 304 2.90 11.29 1.38
N LEU A 305 2.03 11.45 2.38
CA LEU A 305 0.79 12.23 2.22
C LEU A 305 1.07 13.70 1.86
N LEU A 306 2.15 14.28 2.39
CA LEU A 306 2.55 15.66 2.11
C LEU A 306 3.27 15.82 0.77
N ALA A 307 4.22 14.92 0.44
CA ALA A 307 5.10 15.06 -0.72
C ALA A 307 4.34 15.16 -2.07
N ASP A 308 3.26 14.40 -2.23
CA ASP A 308 2.50 14.33 -3.49
C ASP A 308 1.23 15.20 -3.45
N GLY A 309 1.06 16.06 -2.43
CA GLY A 309 -0.16 16.86 -2.24
C GLY A 309 -1.42 16.01 -1.94
N LEU A 310 -1.22 14.75 -1.52
CA LEU A 310 -2.30 13.79 -1.26
C LEU A 310 -3.11 14.16 -0.01
N ALA A 311 -2.50 14.74 1.01
CA ALA A 311 -3.17 15.14 2.25
C ALA A 311 -4.38 16.06 1.99
N PRO A 312 -4.22 17.27 1.41
CA PRO A 312 -5.36 18.15 1.14
C PRO A 312 -6.33 17.54 0.12
N MET A 313 -5.84 16.78 -0.86
CA MET A 313 -6.68 16.09 -1.83
C MET A 313 -7.61 15.08 -1.15
N LEU A 314 -7.08 14.23 -0.27
CA LEU A 314 -7.86 13.22 0.44
C LEU A 314 -8.90 13.86 1.37
N LEU A 315 -8.55 14.94 2.08
CA LEU A 315 -9.50 15.66 2.94
C LEU A 315 -10.71 16.18 2.14
N VAL A 316 -10.46 16.77 0.96
CA VAL A 316 -11.53 17.24 0.08
C VAL A 316 -12.34 16.07 -0.48
N LEU A 317 -11.68 14.99 -0.94
CA LEU A 317 -12.37 13.81 -1.49
C LEU A 317 -13.25 13.13 -0.45
N LEU A 318 -12.77 12.97 0.79
CA LEU A 318 -13.53 12.40 1.91
C LEU A 318 -14.75 13.26 2.26
N GLY A 319 -14.56 14.58 2.35
CA GLY A 319 -15.66 15.51 2.61
C GLY A 319 -16.74 15.46 1.53
N ARG A 320 -16.36 15.38 0.25
CA ARG A 320 -17.31 15.27 -0.87
C ARG A 320 -18.00 13.91 -0.91
N GLN A 321 -17.25 12.83 -0.70
CA GLN A 321 -17.78 11.48 -0.71
C GLN A 321 -18.85 11.32 0.36
N ARG A 322 -18.62 11.86 1.57
CA ARG A 322 -19.59 11.84 2.66
C ARG A 322 -20.95 12.43 2.26
N ALA A 323 -20.96 13.62 1.66
CA ALA A 323 -22.19 14.28 1.21
C ALA A 323 -22.86 13.57 0.02
N THR A 324 -22.05 12.98 -0.86
CA THR A 324 -22.51 12.34 -2.11
C THR A 324 -23.14 10.97 -1.85
N LEU A 325 -22.67 10.23 -0.84
CA LEU A 325 -23.17 8.89 -0.50
C LEU A 325 -24.69 8.86 -0.25
N CYS A 326 -25.25 9.88 0.38
CA CYS A 326 -26.69 9.94 0.64
C CYS A 326 -27.55 10.06 -0.64
N HIS A 327 -26.97 10.56 -1.72
CA HIS A 327 -27.70 10.92 -2.94
C HIS A 327 -27.37 10.03 -4.15
N ALA A 328 -26.15 9.49 -4.20
CA ALA A 328 -25.63 8.76 -5.36
C ALA A 328 -25.65 7.24 -5.21
N THR A 329 -25.99 6.72 -4.04
CA THR A 329 -26.00 5.27 -3.80
C THR A 329 -27.32 4.68 -4.25
N ASP A 330 -27.31 4.00 -5.40
CA ASP A 330 -28.48 3.30 -5.96
C ASP A 330 -28.73 1.97 -5.24
N THR A 331 -29.05 2.05 -3.95
CA THR A 331 -29.43 0.87 -3.16
C THR A 331 -30.67 1.15 -2.33
N PRO A 332 -31.61 0.19 -2.23
CA PRO A 332 -32.82 0.36 -1.43
C PRO A 332 -32.56 0.21 0.09
N HIS A 333 -31.34 -0.13 0.50
CA HIS A 333 -30.99 -0.42 1.89
C HIS A 333 -30.48 0.82 2.63
N LEU A 334 -31.39 1.58 3.25
CA LEU A 334 -31.03 2.81 3.99
C LEU A 334 -29.97 2.57 5.08
N LYS A 335 -29.98 1.40 5.74
CA LYS A 335 -28.98 1.03 6.74
C LYS A 335 -27.55 0.97 6.16
N LEU A 336 -27.42 0.49 4.92
CA LEU A 336 -26.13 0.48 4.21
C LEU A 336 -25.63 1.89 3.95
N VAL A 337 -26.52 2.78 3.50
CA VAL A 337 -26.17 4.17 3.24
C VAL A 337 -25.70 4.87 4.51
N GLY A 338 -26.41 4.66 5.63
CA GLY A 338 -25.98 5.16 6.95
C GLY A 338 -24.61 4.64 7.37
N GLU A 339 -24.38 3.33 7.28
CA GLU A 339 -23.09 2.73 7.65
C GLU A 339 -21.93 3.21 6.76
N LEU A 340 -22.17 3.39 5.45
CA LEU A 340 -21.17 3.95 4.54
C LEU A 340 -20.89 5.43 4.83
N HIS A 341 -21.92 6.20 5.16
CA HIS A 341 -21.79 7.59 5.58
C HIS A 341 -20.94 7.69 6.85
N ASP A 342 -21.23 6.87 7.86
CA ASP A 342 -20.52 6.87 9.14
C ASP A 342 -19.06 6.45 8.96
N ARG A 343 -18.79 5.39 8.18
CA ARG A 343 -17.41 4.99 7.84
C ARG A 343 -16.64 6.08 7.10
N CYS A 344 -17.31 6.83 6.22
CA CYS A 344 -16.68 7.95 5.51
C CYS A 344 -16.42 9.14 6.44
N HIS A 345 -17.35 9.41 7.36
CA HIS A 345 -17.20 10.44 8.37
C HIS A 345 -16.06 10.11 9.34
N ASP A 346 -16.02 8.88 9.85
CA ASP A 346 -14.93 8.39 10.70
C ASP A 346 -13.56 8.46 10.01
N ALA A 347 -13.47 8.00 8.76
CA ALA A 347 -12.23 8.11 7.98
C ALA A 347 -11.76 9.57 7.81
N LEU A 348 -12.70 10.51 7.62
CA LEU A 348 -12.40 11.94 7.58
C LEU A 348 -11.84 12.44 8.92
N LEU A 349 -12.51 12.14 10.03
CA LEU A 349 -12.08 12.55 11.37
C LEU A 349 -10.70 11.98 11.72
N GLN A 350 -10.48 10.70 11.44
CA GLN A 350 -9.17 10.04 11.66
C GLN A 350 -8.08 10.70 10.83
N THR A 351 -8.34 10.99 9.55
CA THR A 351 -7.37 11.64 8.66
C THR A 351 -7.01 13.05 9.13
N VAL A 352 -8.01 13.87 9.50
CA VAL A 352 -7.77 15.22 10.05
C VAL A 352 -6.98 15.12 11.36
N THR A 353 -7.40 14.26 12.28
CA THR A 353 -6.72 14.05 13.57
C THR A 353 -5.27 13.64 13.33
N PHE A 354 -5.02 12.69 12.40
CA PHE A 354 -3.67 12.22 12.09
C PHE A 354 -2.75 13.34 11.64
N ILE A 355 -3.20 14.13 10.66
CA ILE A 355 -2.40 15.21 10.09
C ILE A 355 -2.15 16.30 11.14
N THR A 356 -3.19 16.72 11.87
CA THR A 356 -3.07 17.77 12.89
C THR A 356 -2.23 17.35 14.10
N SER A 357 -2.18 16.07 14.45
CA SER A 357 -1.29 15.56 15.51
C SER A 357 0.19 15.57 15.13
N HIS A 358 0.53 15.67 13.84
CA HIS A 358 1.92 15.60 13.37
C HIS A 358 2.40 16.84 12.61
N VAL A 359 1.50 17.74 12.21
CA VAL A 359 1.82 18.96 11.45
C VAL A 359 1.48 20.18 12.30
N PRO A 360 2.42 21.12 12.51
CA PRO A 360 2.15 22.32 13.29
C PRO A 360 1.09 23.22 12.62
N PRO A 361 0.34 24.04 13.39
CA PRO A 361 -0.74 24.87 12.87
C PRO A 361 -0.35 25.77 11.69
N ALA A 362 0.85 26.38 11.71
CA ALA A 362 1.32 27.27 10.66
C ALA A 362 1.56 26.55 9.33
N GLU A 363 2.20 25.37 9.38
CA GLU A 363 2.41 24.53 8.19
C GLU A 363 1.08 23.99 7.68
N TYR A 364 0.20 23.55 8.59
CA TYR A 364 -1.14 23.07 8.24
C TYR A 364 -1.98 24.14 7.50
N ALA A 365 -1.90 25.40 7.94
CA ALA A 365 -2.58 26.52 7.29
C ALA A 365 -2.12 26.75 5.83
N SER A 366 -0.88 26.40 5.51
CA SER A 366 -0.36 26.48 4.14
C SER A 366 -0.76 25.30 3.25
N LEU A 367 -1.04 24.13 3.86
CA LEU A 367 -1.43 22.91 3.16
C LEU A 367 -2.91 22.92 2.73
N VAL A 368 -3.78 23.47 3.58
CA VAL A 368 -5.23 23.37 3.41
C VAL A 368 -5.80 24.67 2.83
N PRO A 369 -6.66 24.60 1.79
CA PRO A 369 -7.32 25.78 1.24
C PRO A 369 -8.18 26.52 2.29
N PRO A 370 -8.39 27.84 2.14
CA PRO A 370 -9.26 28.58 3.05
C PRO A 370 -10.70 28.06 2.99
N VAL A 371 -11.45 28.25 4.08
CA VAL A 371 -12.85 27.74 4.22
C VAL A 371 -13.73 28.17 3.06
N GLN A 372 -13.57 29.40 2.56
CA GLN A 372 -14.32 29.88 1.40
C GLN A 372 -14.12 29.00 0.16
N THR A 373 -12.87 28.58 -0.11
CA THR A 373 -12.54 27.69 -1.24
C THR A 373 -13.07 26.28 -1.00
N LEU A 374 -13.01 25.78 0.24
CA LEU A 374 -13.56 24.47 0.61
C LEU A 374 -15.09 24.42 0.41
N VAL A 375 -15.81 25.44 0.85
CA VAL A 375 -17.28 25.50 0.75
C VAL A 375 -17.73 25.84 -0.67
N ILE A 376 -17.23 26.93 -1.27
CA ILE A 376 -17.71 27.41 -2.56
C ILE A 376 -17.07 26.64 -3.71
N GLY A 377 -15.74 26.49 -3.69
CA GLY A 377 -14.98 25.86 -4.77
C GLY A 377 -15.14 24.34 -4.79
N HIS A 378 -15.04 23.70 -3.62
CA HIS A 378 -15.11 22.24 -3.51
C HIS A 378 -16.48 21.70 -3.09
N ARG A 379 -17.45 22.57 -2.77
CA ARG A 379 -18.83 22.20 -2.38
C ARG A 379 -18.87 21.29 -1.15
N LEU A 380 -18.00 21.54 -0.18
CA LEU A 380 -18.05 20.85 1.10
C LEU A 380 -19.13 21.46 1.99
N GLU A 381 -19.77 20.62 2.82
CA GLU A 381 -20.63 21.08 3.90
C GLU A 381 -19.85 21.97 4.86
N VAL A 382 -20.51 23.01 5.38
CA VAL A 382 -19.90 24.05 6.22
C VAL A 382 -19.19 23.43 7.42
N GLU A 383 -19.85 22.51 8.11
CA GLU A 383 -19.31 21.82 9.30
C GLU A 383 -18.01 21.07 9.00
N VAL A 384 -17.93 20.39 7.85
CA VAL A 384 -16.71 19.68 7.42
C VAL A 384 -15.62 20.65 7.02
N ALA A 385 -15.95 21.71 6.30
CA ALA A 385 -14.97 22.72 5.90
C ALA A 385 -14.33 23.40 7.13
N PHE A 386 -15.14 23.73 8.14
CA PHE A 386 -14.64 24.25 9.41
C PHE A 386 -13.82 23.21 10.18
N HIS A 387 -14.26 21.95 10.26
CA HIS A 387 -13.50 20.90 10.92
C HIS A 387 -12.11 20.70 10.29
N ILE A 388 -12.02 20.73 8.96
CA ILE A 388 -10.76 20.64 8.22
C ILE A 388 -9.88 21.87 8.48
N ALA A 389 -10.43 23.09 8.42
CA ALA A 389 -9.62 24.30 8.46
C ALA A 389 -9.28 24.82 9.88
N ARG A 390 -10.04 24.43 10.92
CA ARG A 390 -9.94 24.99 12.28
C ARG A 390 -8.52 24.98 12.86
N HIS A 391 -7.75 23.94 12.59
CA HIS A 391 -6.40 23.79 13.13
C HIS A 391 -5.43 24.84 12.55
N GLY A 392 -5.59 25.20 11.28
CA GLY A 392 -4.78 26.24 10.64
C GLY A 392 -5.10 27.65 11.19
N TYR A 393 -6.35 27.92 11.53
CA TYR A 393 -6.74 29.21 12.11
C TYR A 393 -6.25 29.42 13.54
N ALA A 394 -5.96 28.34 14.28
CA ALA A 394 -5.35 28.46 15.60
C ALA A 394 -3.97 29.16 15.53
N ALA A 395 -3.25 29.02 14.40
CA ALA A 395 -1.98 29.69 14.16
C ALA A 395 -2.09 31.22 14.00
N GLN A 396 -3.26 31.72 13.57
CA GLN A 396 -3.47 33.14 13.26
C GLN A 396 -3.94 33.96 14.47
N ARG A 397 -4.22 33.28 15.60
CA ARG A 397 -4.72 33.89 16.84
C ARG A 397 -3.64 34.13 17.89
N GLY A 398 -2.43 33.61 17.68
CA GLY A 398 -1.23 33.92 18.46
C GLY A 398 -0.29 34.78 17.64
#